data_AF-A0A7P0T7Z9-F1
#
_entry.id   AF-A0A7P0T7Z9-F1
#
_cell.length_a   1.000
_cell.length_b   1.000
_cell.length_c   1.000
_cell.angle_alpha   90.00
_cell.angle_beta   90.00
_cell.angle_gamma   90.00
#
_symmetry.space_group_name_H-M   'P 1'
#
loop_
_entity.id
_entity.type
_entity.pdbx_description
1 polymer ?
#
loop_
_entity_poly.entity_id
_entity_poly.type
_entity_poly.pdbx_seq_one_letter_code
_entity_poly.pdbx_strand_id
1 'polypeptide(L)'
;MVHAEAFSRPLSRNEVVGLIFRLTIFGAVTYFTIKWMVDAIDPTRKQKVEAQKQAEKLMKQIGVKNVKLSEYEMSIAAHLVDPLNMHVTWSDIAGLDDVITDLKDTVILPIKKKHLFENSRLLQPPKGVLLYGPPGCGKTLIAKATAKEAGCRFINLQPSTLTDKWY
;
A
#
# COMPACT_ATOMS: atom_id res chain seq x y z
N MET A 1 -21.99 61.02 -0.93
CA MET A 1 -21.26 61.65 -2.06
C MET A 1 -19.91 62.20 -1.59
N VAL A 2 -18.96 61.37 -1.11
CA VAL A 2 -17.59 61.82 -0.74
C VAL A 2 -16.49 60.82 -1.12
N HIS A 3 -16.82 59.64 -1.66
CA HIS A 3 -15.81 58.58 -1.92
C HIS A 3 -15.21 58.56 -3.33
N ALA A 4 -15.51 59.54 -4.20
CA ALA A 4 -15.07 59.52 -5.60
C ALA A 4 -13.86 60.43 -5.91
N GLU A 5 -13.40 61.27 -4.98
CA GLU A 5 -12.38 62.31 -5.27
C GLU A 5 -10.95 61.98 -4.81
N ALA A 6 -10.70 60.79 -4.25
CA ALA A 6 -9.35 60.39 -3.86
C ALA A 6 -8.53 59.74 -4.99
N PHE A 7 -9.12 59.51 -6.17
CA PHE A 7 -8.52 58.69 -7.24
C PHE A 7 -7.68 59.47 -8.27
N SER A 8 -7.60 60.79 -8.17
CA SER A 8 -6.96 61.67 -9.16
C SER A 8 -5.79 62.49 -8.59
N ARG A 9 -4.91 61.85 -7.81
CA ARG A 9 -3.56 62.39 -7.51
C ARG A 9 -2.52 61.68 -8.37
N PRO A 10 -1.58 62.38 -9.01
CA PRO A 10 -0.50 61.74 -9.76
C PRO A 10 0.37 60.95 -8.77
N LEU A 11 0.23 59.62 -8.78
CA LEU A 11 0.99 58.71 -7.94
C LEU A 11 2.48 58.94 -8.16
N SER A 12 3.18 59.34 -7.10
CA SER A 12 4.64 59.52 -7.14
C SER A 12 5.32 58.17 -7.38
N ARG A 13 6.45 58.15 -8.10
CA ARG A 13 7.25 56.93 -8.36
C ARG A 13 7.49 56.11 -7.08
N ASN A 14 7.62 56.76 -5.93
CA ASN A 14 7.85 56.10 -4.65
C ASN A 14 6.58 55.42 -4.09
N GLU A 15 5.40 55.99 -4.31
CA GLU A 15 4.12 55.37 -3.92
C GLU A 15 3.79 54.16 -4.80
N VAL A 16 4.05 54.24 -6.10
CA VAL A 16 3.85 53.11 -7.04
C VAL A 16 4.78 51.94 -6.68
N VAL A 17 6.06 52.22 -6.37
CA VAL A 17 7.02 51.20 -5.93
C VAL A 17 6.57 50.56 -4.61
N GLY A 18 6.10 51.36 -3.64
CA GLY A 18 5.55 50.84 -2.38
C GLY A 18 4.29 49.99 -2.57
N LEU A 19 3.44 50.35 -3.53
CA LEU A 19 2.21 49.62 -3.83
C LEU A 19 2.48 48.27 -4.51
N ILE A 20 3.44 48.23 -5.44
CA ILE A 20 3.90 46.97 -6.08
C ILE A 20 4.52 46.05 -5.03
N PHE A 21 5.34 46.58 -4.12
CA PHE A 21 5.96 45.79 -3.05
C PHE A 21 4.93 45.20 -2.07
N ARG A 22 3.86 45.95 -1.73
CA ARG A 22 2.77 45.43 -0.91
C ARG A 22 1.97 44.33 -1.62
N LEU A 23 1.71 44.48 -2.92
CA LEU A 23 1.00 43.48 -3.72
C LEU A 23 1.80 42.18 -3.86
N THR A 24 3.12 42.26 -4.06
CA THR A 24 3.98 41.07 -4.14
C THR A 24 4.09 40.35 -2.80
N ILE A 25 4.23 41.09 -1.69
CA ILE A 25 4.23 40.50 -0.35
C ILE A 25 2.88 39.83 -0.05
N PHE A 26 1.77 40.52 -0.31
CA PHE A 26 0.44 39.96 -0.05
C PHE A 26 0.17 38.72 -0.92
N GLY A 27 0.55 38.75 -2.19
CA GLY A 27 0.45 37.60 -3.08
C GLY A 27 1.30 36.41 -2.62
N ALA A 28 2.55 36.66 -2.19
CA ALA A 28 3.43 35.62 -1.67
C ALA A 28 2.88 35.02 -0.38
N VAL A 29 2.44 35.84 0.58
CA VAL A 29 1.81 35.38 1.83
C VAL A 29 0.59 34.54 1.53
N THR A 30 -0.29 35.01 0.63
CA THR A 30 -1.51 34.28 0.23
C THR A 30 -1.19 32.92 -0.39
N TYR A 31 -0.19 32.86 -1.28
CA TYR A 31 0.28 31.60 -1.88
C TYR A 31 0.81 30.63 -0.81
N PHE A 32 1.65 31.11 0.10
CA PHE A 32 2.20 30.27 1.18
C PHE A 32 1.12 29.80 2.15
N THR A 33 0.13 30.64 2.48
CA THR A 33 -1.00 30.23 3.34
C THR A 33 -1.86 29.18 2.68
N ILE A 34 -2.17 29.31 1.38
CA ILE A 34 -2.96 28.32 0.64
C ILE A 34 -2.18 27.02 0.53
N LYS A 35 -0.88 27.06 0.21
CA LYS A 35 -0.03 25.87 0.14
C LYS A 35 0.05 25.15 1.49
N TRP A 36 0.29 25.89 2.57
CA TRP A 36 0.32 25.34 3.93
C TRP A 36 -1.02 24.72 4.32
N MET A 37 -2.12 25.38 3.95
CA MET A 37 -3.47 24.89 4.21
C MET A 37 -3.80 23.62 3.40
N VAL A 38 -3.41 23.55 2.12
CA VAL A 38 -3.53 22.33 1.30
C VAL A 38 -2.72 21.19 1.90
N ASP A 39 -1.47 21.45 2.31
CA ASP A 39 -0.61 20.44 2.95
C ASP A 39 -1.12 20.02 4.35
N ALA A 40 -1.88 20.87 5.05
CA ALA A 40 -2.48 20.58 6.36
C ALA A 40 -3.83 19.84 6.28
N ILE A 41 -4.63 20.11 5.24
CA ILE A 41 -5.99 19.55 5.07
C ILE A 41 -5.95 18.16 4.42
N ASP A 42 -4.84 17.72 3.83
CA ASP A 42 -4.74 16.45 3.12
C ASP A 42 -4.10 15.34 4.01
N PRO A 43 -4.84 14.71 4.94
CA PRO A 43 -4.32 13.63 5.79
C PRO A 43 -3.93 12.40 4.96
N THR A 44 -4.48 12.27 3.75
CA THR A 44 -4.25 11.19 2.80
C THR A 44 -2.85 11.21 2.18
N ARG A 45 -2.27 12.40 1.95
CA ARG A 45 -0.94 12.51 1.33
C ARG A 45 0.16 11.94 2.23
N LYS A 46 0.09 12.19 3.54
CA LYS A 46 1.05 11.64 4.52
C LYS A 46 0.96 10.12 4.59
N GLN A 47 -0.25 9.57 4.67
CA GLN A 47 -0.48 8.12 4.68
C GLN A 47 0.03 7.43 3.41
N LYS A 48 -0.23 8.03 2.22
CA LYS A 48 0.27 7.50 0.93
C LYS A 48 1.81 7.49 0.87
N VAL A 49 2.45 8.56 1.31
CA VAL A 49 3.93 8.66 1.31
C VAL A 49 4.56 7.66 2.30
N GLU A 50 3.93 7.43 3.46
CA GLU A 50 4.38 6.41 4.42
C GLU A 50 4.21 5.00 3.87
N ALA A 51 3.08 4.69 3.26
CA ALA A 51 2.83 3.40 2.61
C ALA A 51 3.83 3.13 1.49
N GLN A 52 4.14 4.13 0.65
CA GLN A 52 5.16 4.04 -0.39
C GLN A 52 6.56 3.76 0.19
N LYS A 53 6.95 4.45 1.27
CA LYS A 53 8.23 4.21 1.95
C LYS A 53 8.31 2.80 2.56
N GLN A 54 7.22 2.30 3.13
CA GLN A 54 7.16 0.92 3.65
C GLN A 54 7.27 -0.11 2.52
N ALA A 55 6.53 0.09 1.42
CA ALA A 55 6.63 -0.76 0.23
C ALA A 55 8.05 -0.76 -0.34
N GLU A 56 8.72 0.40 -0.41
CA GLU A 56 10.11 0.49 -0.89
C GLU A 56 11.11 -0.23 0.03
N LYS A 57 10.94 -0.12 1.35
CA LYS A 57 11.76 -0.86 2.34
C LYS A 57 11.55 -2.37 2.22
N LEU A 58 10.30 -2.82 2.12
CA LEU A 58 9.95 -4.22 1.91
C LEU A 58 10.55 -4.72 0.59
N MET A 59 10.42 -3.98 -0.51
CA MET A 59 11.00 -4.35 -1.80
C MET A 59 12.53 -4.51 -1.73
N LYS A 60 13.22 -3.65 -0.98
CA LYS A 60 14.66 -3.78 -0.71
C LYS A 60 14.99 -5.04 0.10
N GLN A 61 14.19 -5.36 1.13
CA GLN A 61 14.36 -6.58 1.93
C GLN A 61 14.11 -7.85 1.11
N ILE A 62 13.12 -7.81 0.22
CA ILE A 62 12.71 -8.95 -0.62
C ILE A 62 13.73 -9.26 -1.73
N GLY A 63 14.65 -8.32 -2.02
CA GLY A 63 15.71 -8.51 -3.01
C GLY A 63 15.25 -8.44 -4.46
N VAL A 64 14.04 -7.92 -4.72
CA VAL A 64 13.54 -7.70 -6.09
C VAL A 64 14.23 -6.48 -6.68
N LYS A 65 15.33 -6.70 -7.39
CA LYS A 65 15.98 -5.65 -8.17
C LYS A 65 15.33 -5.58 -9.55
N ASN A 66 15.09 -4.36 -10.02
CA ASN A 66 14.72 -4.05 -11.41
C ASN A 66 13.27 -4.32 -11.86
N VAL A 67 12.27 -4.15 -10.98
CA VAL A 67 10.85 -4.20 -11.38
C VAL A 67 10.24 -2.80 -11.35
N LYS A 68 9.72 -2.34 -12.49
CA LYS A 68 8.90 -1.12 -12.57
C LYS A 68 7.48 -1.49 -12.16
N LEU A 69 7.09 -1.16 -10.93
CA LEU A 69 5.75 -1.39 -10.42
C LEU A 69 4.85 -0.19 -10.75
N SER A 70 3.61 -0.47 -11.13
CA SER A 70 2.54 0.53 -11.21
C SER A 70 2.15 1.02 -9.80
N GLU A 71 1.39 2.12 -9.74
CA GLU A 71 0.87 2.65 -8.47
C GLU A 71 0.04 1.61 -7.70
N TYR A 72 -0.80 0.84 -8.41
CA TYR A 72 -1.62 -0.23 -7.83
C TYR A 72 -0.77 -1.38 -7.28
N GLU A 73 0.23 -1.83 -8.04
CA GLU A 73 1.13 -2.89 -7.57
C GLU A 73 1.96 -2.43 -6.37
N MET A 74 2.31 -1.15 -6.30
CA MET A 74 2.99 -0.57 -5.13
C MET A 74 2.08 -0.52 -3.90
N SER A 75 0.78 -0.28 -4.09
CA SER A 75 -0.21 -0.38 -3.02
C SER A 75 -0.33 -1.83 -2.50
N ILE A 76 -0.44 -2.82 -3.40
CA ILE A 76 -0.51 -4.24 -3.04
C ILE A 76 0.79 -4.70 -2.36
N ALA A 77 1.94 -4.21 -2.83
CA ALA A 77 3.25 -4.51 -2.27
C ALA A 77 3.39 -4.12 -0.79
N ALA A 78 2.68 -3.08 -0.35
CA ALA A 78 2.68 -2.69 1.07
C ALA A 78 2.06 -3.75 1.99
N HIS A 79 1.20 -4.64 1.44
CA HIS A 79 0.55 -5.72 2.19
C HIS A 79 1.30 -7.05 2.12
N LEU A 80 2.51 -7.06 1.53
CA LEU A 80 3.34 -8.25 1.42
C LEU A 80 4.08 -8.51 2.73
N VAL A 81 3.98 -9.74 3.22
CA VAL A 81 4.62 -10.23 4.44
C VAL A 81 5.68 -11.26 4.08
N ASP A 82 6.90 -11.03 4.57
CA ASP A 82 8.03 -11.95 4.43
C ASP A 82 7.83 -13.18 5.35
N PRO A 83 8.02 -14.42 4.85
CA PRO A 83 7.97 -15.62 5.69
C PRO A 83 8.92 -15.56 6.91
N LEU A 84 10.06 -14.86 6.84
CA LEU A 84 11.00 -14.72 7.96
C LEU A 84 10.41 -13.91 9.13
N ASN A 85 9.56 -12.94 8.83
CA ASN A 85 8.89 -12.10 9.82
C ASN A 85 7.58 -12.72 10.34
N MET A 86 7.22 -13.91 9.86
CA MET A 86 6.00 -14.58 10.26
C MET A 86 6.26 -15.51 11.44
N HIS A 87 5.71 -15.19 12.60
CA HIS A 87 5.96 -15.97 13.82
C HIS A 87 5.15 -17.28 13.91
N VAL A 88 4.09 -17.43 13.12
CA VAL A 88 3.17 -18.58 13.20
C VAL A 88 3.72 -19.81 12.46
N THR A 89 3.69 -20.97 13.10
CA THR A 89 4.06 -22.29 12.56
C THR A 89 2.90 -23.28 12.69
N TRP A 90 3.00 -24.46 12.08
CA TRP A 90 1.97 -25.51 12.28
C TRP A 90 1.92 -26.05 13.70
N SER A 91 3.04 -26.00 14.43
CA SER A 91 3.08 -26.39 15.84
C SER A 91 2.19 -25.51 16.73
N ASP A 92 1.84 -24.31 16.26
CA ASP A 92 0.94 -23.39 16.96
C ASP A 92 -0.55 -23.68 16.68
N ILE A 93 -0.86 -24.68 15.85
CA ILE A 93 -2.22 -25.01 15.41
C ILE A 93 -2.57 -26.40 15.92
N ALA A 94 -3.59 -26.50 16.77
CA ALA A 94 -4.06 -27.77 17.33
C ALA A 94 -5.39 -28.21 16.70
N GLY A 95 -5.54 -29.53 16.49
CA GLY A 95 -6.81 -30.16 16.09
C GLY A 95 -7.19 -30.00 14.60
N LEU A 96 -6.22 -29.64 13.75
CA LEU A 96 -6.40 -29.49 12.30
C LEU A 96 -5.39 -30.34 11.51
N ASP A 97 -4.89 -31.42 12.10
CA ASP A 97 -3.81 -32.26 11.54
C ASP A 97 -4.15 -32.84 10.17
N ASP A 98 -5.40 -33.26 9.97
CA ASP A 98 -5.89 -33.77 8.68
C ASP A 98 -5.83 -32.69 7.60
N VAL A 99 -6.30 -31.48 7.91
CA VAL A 99 -6.30 -30.33 6.98
C VAL A 99 -4.87 -29.88 6.68
N ILE A 100 -3.98 -29.92 7.67
CA ILE A 100 -2.55 -29.61 7.48
C ILE A 100 -1.91 -30.63 6.53
N THR A 101 -2.27 -31.91 6.66
CA THR A 101 -1.79 -32.99 5.78
C THR A 101 -2.29 -32.79 4.35
N ASP A 102 -3.58 -32.49 4.17
CA ASP A 102 -4.13 -32.18 2.84
C ASP A 102 -3.45 -30.97 2.20
N LEU A 103 -3.21 -29.90 2.97
CA LEU A 103 -2.50 -28.70 2.49
C LEU A 103 -1.04 -28.99 2.13
N LYS A 104 -0.36 -29.88 2.85
CA LYS A 104 1.01 -30.31 2.51
C LYS A 104 1.06 -30.93 1.12
N ASP A 105 0.18 -31.87 0.85
CA ASP A 105 0.16 -32.62 -0.40
C ASP A 105 -0.38 -31.78 -1.57
N THR A 106 -1.37 -30.94 -1.29
CA THR A 106 -2.10 -30.19 -2.32
C THR A 106 -1.41 -28.88 -2.67
N VAL A 107 -0.80 -28.19 -1.70
CA VAL A 107 -0.22 -26.84 -1.90
C VAL A 107 1.30 -26.86 -1.83
N ILE A 108 1.88 -27.47 -0.80
CA ILE A 108 3.33 -27.38 -0.57
C ILE A 108 4.10 -28.27 -1.52
N LEU A 109 3.63 -29.49 -1.75
CA LEU A 109 4.30 -30.45 -2.63
C LEU A 109 4.48 -29.92 -4.05
N PRO A 110 3.46 -29.33 -4.72
CA PRO A 110 3.66 -28.73 -6.04
C PRO A 110 4.60 -27.54 -6.06
N ILE A 111 4.63 -26.73 -4.99
CA ILE A 111 5.53 -25.58 -4.88
C ILE A 111 6.99 -26.03 -4.72
N LYS A 112 7.24 -27.04 -3.86
CA LYS A 112 8.60 -27.54 -3.59
C LYS A 112 9.12 -28.44 -4.71
N LYS A 113 8.26 -29.20 -5.40
CA LYS A 113 8.65 -30.16 -6.44
C LYS A 113 8.05 -29.85 -7.82
N LYS A 114 8.16 -28.60 -8.29
CA LYS A 114 7.61 -28.15 -9.58
C LYS A 114 7.94 -29.07 -10.76
N HIS A 115 9.18 -29.59 -10.82
CA HIS A 115 9.65 -30.48 -11.89
C HIS A 115 8.79 -31.76 -12.06
N LEU A 116 8.12 -32.24 -11.01
CA LEU A 116 7.23 -33.40 -11.08
C LEU A 116 5.87 -33.09 -11.70
N PHE A 117 5.44 -31.83 -11.62
CA PHE A 117 4.11 -31.39 -12.07
C PHE A 117 4.15 -30.71 -13.45
N GLU A 118 5.29 -30.16 -13.87
CA GLU A 118 5.43 -29.48 -15.18
C GLU A 118 5.17 -30.40 -16.38
N ASN A 119 5.55 -31.69 -16.27
CA ASN A 119 5.44 -32.66 -17.37
C ASN A 119 4.27 -33.65 -17.22
N SER A 120 3.51 -33.57 -16.13
CA SER A 120 2.41 -34.50 -15.87
C SER A 120 1.08 -33.91 -16.34
N ARG A 121 0.39 -34.60 -17.25
CA ARG A 121 -1.00 -34.25 -17.61
C ARG A 121 -2.02 -34.72 -16.58
N LEU A 122 -1.64 -35.68 -15.73
CA LEU A 122 -2.54 -36.32 -14.76
C LEU A 122 -2.55 -35.60 -13.41
N LEU A 123 -1.43 -35.00 -13.01
CA LEU A 123 -1.27 -34.33 -11.73
C LEU A 123 -1.00 -32.84 -11.98
N GLN A 124 -2.03 -32.01 -11.77
CA GLN A 124 -1.92 -30.56 -11.87
C GLN A 124 -2.08 -29.92 -10.49
N PRO A 125 -1.28 -28.88 -10.17
CA PRO A 125 -1.50 -28.14 -8.93
C PRO A 125 -2.89 -27.50 -8.91
N PRO A 126 -3.55 -27.44 -7.76
CA PRO A 126 -4.81 -26.71 -7.61
C PRO A 126 -4.58 -25.23 -7.92
N LYS A 127 -5.57 -24.60 -8.57
CA LYS A 127 -5.53 -23.15 -8.86
C LYS A 127 -5.70 -22.28 -7.61
N GLY A 128 -6.37 -22.82 -6.59
CA GLY A 128 -6.62 -22.12 -5.32
C GLY A 128 -7.23 -23.07 -4.30
N VAL A 129 -7.11 -22.70 -3.03
CA VAL A 129 -7.69 -23.43 -1.90
C VAL A 129 -8.62 -22.48 -1.15
N LEU A 130 -9.82 -22.96 -0.83
CA LEU A 130 -10.80 -22.22 -0.04
C LEU A 130 -10.88 -22.82 1.36
N LEU A 131 -10.52 -22.03 2.36
CA LEU A 131 -10.71 -22.39 3.77
C LEU A 131 -12.02 -21.78 4.27
N TYR A 132 -12.97 -22.62 4.64
CA TYR A 132 -14.29 -22.19 5.13
C TYR A 132 -14.56 -22.72 6.55
N GLY A 133 -15.53 -22.11 7.24
CA GLY A 133 -15.92 -22.49 8.60
C GLY A 133 -16.28 -21.28 9.47
N PRO A 134 -16.79 -21.49 10.70
CA PRO A 134 -17.21 -20.42 11.59
C PRO A 134 -16.05 -19.48 11.98
N PRO A 135 -16.33 -18.21 12.34
CA PRO A 135 -15.28 -17.30 12.79
C PRO A 135 -14.56 -17.87 14.02
N GLY A 136 -13.25 -17.67 14.12
CA GLY A 136 -12.45 -18.17 15.25
C GLY A 136 -11.74 -19.52 15.03
N CYS A 137 -12.06 -20.30 13.98
CA CYS A 137 -11.41 -21.60 13.72
C CYS A 137 -9.99 -21.54 13.13
N GLY A 138 -9.25 -20.43 13.30
CA GLY A 138 -7.85 -20.38 12.88
C GLY A 138 -7.57 -20.41 11.35
N LYS A 139 -8.56 -20.21 10.48
CA LYS A 139 -8.38 -20.20 9.00
C LYS A 139 -7.24 -19.29 8.51
N THR A 140 -7.14 -18.09 9.07
CA THR A 140 -6.07 -17.15 8.72
C THR A 140 -4.73 -17.60 9.30
N LEU A 141 -4.72 -18.26 10.46
CA LEU A 141 -3.51 -18.78 11.08
C LEU A 141 -2.93 -19.95 10.27
N ILE A 142 -3.76 -20.91 9.85
CA ILE A 142 -3.31 -22.02 9.02
C ILE A 142 -2.82 -21.54 7.64
N ALA A 143 -3.48 -20.55 7.03
CA ALA A 143 -3.00 -19.95 5.78
C ALA A 143 -1.61 -19.31 5.93
N LYS A 144 -1.39 -18.57 7.04
CA LYS A 144 -0.09 -17.97 7.37
C LYS A 144 0.98 -19.04 7.63
N ALA A 145 0.68 -20.03 8.45
CA ALA A 145 1.60 -21.14 8.73
C ALA A 145 2.01 -21.88 7.45
N THR A 146 1.04 -22.20 6.59
CA THR A 146 1.29 -22.86 5.30
C THR A 146 2.18 -22.02 4.38
N ALA A 147 1.98 -20.70 4.32
CA ALA A 147 2.86 -19.81 3.55
C ALA A 147 4.30 -19.82 4.09
N LYS A 148 4.47 -19.87 5.43
CA LYS A 148 5.79 -19.98 6.08
C LYS A 148 6.50 -21.28 5.69
N GLU A 149 5.81 -22.41 5.81
CA GLU A 149 6.33 -23.75 5.52
C GLU A 149 6.63 -23.98 4.03
N ALA A 150 5.87 -23.30 3.17
CA ALA A 150 6.14 -23.26 1.73
C ALA A 150 7.34 -22.36 1.37
N GLY A 151 7.85 -21.55 2.31
CA GLY A 151 8.87 -20.54 2.03
C GLY A 151 8.38 -19.45 1.07
N CYS A 152 7.08 -19.21 1.03
CA CYS A 152 6.43 -18.28 0.12
C CYS A 152 6.06 -16.97 0.83
N ARG A 153 5.96 -15.90 0.05
CA ARG A 153 5.49 -14.59 0.56
C ARG A 153 3.99 -14.64 0.75
N PHE A 154 3.52 -14.05 1.84
CA PHE A 154 2.10 -13.98 2.17
C PHE A 154 1.59 -12.58 1.84
N ILE A 155 0.54 -12.47 1.02
CA ILE A 155 -0.09 -11.17 0.72
C ILE A 155 -1.42 -11.12 1.46
N ASN A 156 -1.54 -10.21 2.41
CA ASN A 156 -2.78 -10.01 3.15
C ASN A 156 -3.67 -8.99 2.42
N LEU A 157 -4.47 -9.46 1.47
CA LEU A 157 -5.29 -8.59 0.64
C LEU A 157 -6.71 -8.47 1.23
N GLN A 158 -7.11 -7.24 1.57
CA GLN A 158 -8.49 -6.94 1.96
C GLN A 158 -9.26 -6.43 0.74
N PRO A 159 -10.53 -6.83 0.54
CA PRO A 159 -11.34 -6.34 -0.58
C PRO A 159 -11.43 -4.81 -0.64
N SER A 160 -11.44 -4.14 0.53
CA SER A 160 -11.43 -2.68 0.63
C SER A 160 -10.19 -2.02 0.02
N THR A 161 -9.07 -2.74 -0.06
CA THR A 161 -7.84 -2.27 -0.71
C THR A 161 -7.93 -2.35 -2.24
N LEU A 162 -8.78 -3.24 -2.76
CA LEU A 162 -8.97 -3.42 -4.20
C LEU A 162 -10.01 -2.45 -4.79
N THR A 163 -10.94 -1.97 -3.96
CA THR A 163 -12.00 -1.06 -4.39
C THR A 163 -11.54 0.39 -4.24
N ASP A 164 -11.32 1.08 -5.35
CA ASP A 164 -11.11 2.52 -5.33
C ASP A 164 -12.44 3.28 -5.37
N LYS A 165 -12.52 4.40 -4.63
CA LYS A 165 -13.71 5.26 -4.61
C LYS A 165 -13.86 6.14 -5.86
N TRP A 166 -12.80 6.25 -6.66
CA TRP A 166 -12.66 7.29 -7.68
C TRP A 166 -12.80 6.77 -9.11
N TYR A 167 -13.24 5.53 -9.27
CA TYR A 167 -13.62 4.90 -10.53
C TYR A 167 -14.73 3.89 -10.28
#